data_AF-A0A6J8A1G9-F1
#
_entry.id   AF-A0A6J8A1G9-F1
#
_cell.length_a   1.000
_cell.length_b   1.000
_cell.length_c   1.000
_cell.angle_alpha   90.00
_cell.angle_beta   90.00
_cell.angle_gamma   90.00
#
_symmetry.space_group_name_H-M   'P 1'
#
loop_
_entity.id
_entity.type
_entity.pdbx_description
1 polymer ?
#
loop_
_entity_poly.entity_id
_entity_poly.type
_entity_poly.pdbx_seq_one_letter_code
_entity_poly.pdbx_strand_id
1 'polypeptide(L)'
;MVSTTLVLLLLCANLGKALASCNPGKTTCVTEDLLHMIMRAGPTLKDDLERRPTFFSSLKTSQTLSNIKDIVKFDDAKINIGGGYDSTTGIYTAPRNGIYIFSCTIMATGGGEVHFQLNKNDQLYTGGYAAKSNHGSQTVNSLIELRTGDKVYIKHRTSLSQIVHGSHYSTFSGYLLSK
;
A
#
# COMPACT_ATOMS: atom_id res chain seq x y z
N MET A 1 16.33 -12.69 -4.99
CA MET A 1 17.27 -13.70 -4.48
C MET A 1 18.59 -12.98 -4.26
N VAL A 2 18.92 -12.62 -3.03
CA VAL A 2 20.23 -12.00 -2.75
C VAL A 2 21.25 -13.09 -3.03
N SER A 3 22.15 -12.86 -3.99
CA SER A 3 23.16 -13.82 -4.38
C SER A 3 23.95 -14.24 -3.13
N THR A 4 24.01 -15.54 -2.85
CA THR A 4 24.76 -16.12 -1.74
C THR A 4 26.22 -15.64 -1.73
N THR A 5 26.77 -15.33 -2.91
CA THR A 5 28.09 -14.74 -3.10
C THR A 5 28.22 -13.33 -2.51
N LEU A 6 27.18 -12.50 -2.60
CA LEU A 6 27.20 -11.12 -2.07
C LEU A 6 27.16 -11.12 -0.55
N VAL A 7 26.39 -12.04 0.05
CA VAL A 7 26.35 -12.24 1.51
C VAL A 7 27.71 -12.73 2.01
N LEU A 8 28.35 -13.66 1.29
CA LEU A 8 29.69 -14.14 1.62
C LEU A 8 30.74 -13.03 1.56
N LEU A 9 30.70 -12.19 0.52
CA LEU A 9 31.64 -11.06 0.36
C LEU A 9 31.49 -10.00 1.45
N LEU A 10 30.25 -9.69 1.85
CA LEU A 10 29.96 -8.76 2.95
C LEU A 10 30.39 -9.34 4.30
N LEU A 11 30.23 -10.65 4.51
CA LEU A 11 30.76 -11.35 5.68
C LEU A 11 32.30 -11.28 5.69
N CYS A 12 32.97 -11.61 4.59
CA CYS A 12 34.44 -11.60 4.49
C CYS A 12 35.04 -10.19 4.69
N ALA A 13 34.45 -9.15 4.09
CA ALA A 13 34.94 -7.78 4.22
C ALA A 13 34.81 -7.24 5.65
N ASN A 14 33.81 -7.71 6.40
CA ASN A 14 33.61 -7.32 7.80
C ASN A 14 34.42 -8.18 8.78
N LEU A 15 34.63 -9.46 8.49
CA LEU A 15 35.57 -10.32 9.22
C LEU A 15 37.01 -9.77 9.16
N GLY A 16 37.43 -9.24 8.01
CA GLY A 16 38.75 -8.60 7.87
C GLY A 16 38.95 -7.35 8.74
N LYS A 17 37.87 -6.61 9.06
CA LYS A 17 37.92 -5.44 9.95
C LYS A 17 37.84 -5.84 11.43
N ALA A 18 37.07 -6.88 11.77
CA ALA A 18 36.98 -7.40 13.14
C ALA A 18 38.31 -8.01 13.62
N LEU A 19 39.06 -8.67 12.73
CA LEU A 19 40.36 -9.26 13.05
C LEU A 19 41.44 -8.21 13.37
N ALA A 20 41.28 -6.95 12.95
CA ALA A 20 42.22 -5.87 13.23
C ALA A 20 42.09 -5.28 14.65
N SER A 21 41.07 -5.68 15.43
CA SER A 21 40.79 -5.16 16.79
C SER A 21 41.11 -6.17 17.91
N CYS A 22 41.64 -7.36 17.59
CA CYS A 22 41.87 -8.41 18.58
C CYS A 22 43.16 -8.18 19.38
N ASN A 23 43.03 -7.87 20.66
CA ASN A 23 44.13 -7.88 21.62
C ASN A 23 44.45 -9.35 22.01
N PRO A 24 45.72 -9.82 22.06
CA PRO A 24 46.05 -11.26 22.13
C PRO A 24 45.66 -12.02 23.43
N GLY A 25 44.87 -11.41 24.32
CA GLY A 25 44.58 -11.95 25.67
C GLY A 25 43.11 -12.11 26.04
N LYS A 26 42.16 -11.90 25.11
CA LYS A 26 40.72 -12.07 25.40
C LYS A 26 40.00 -12.85 24.30
N THR A 27 39.50 -14.03 24.65
CA THR A 27 38.72 -14.95 23.79
C THR A 27 37.32 -14.42 23.41
N THR A 28 36.96 -13.19 23.80
CA THR A 28 35.59 -12.65 23.72
C THR A 28 35.37 -11.64 22.59
N CYS A 29 36.39 -11.30 21.79
CA CYS A 29 36.28 -10.23 20.80
C CYS A 29 35.33 -10.56 19.62
N VAL A 30 35.20 -11.83 19.24
CA VAL A 30 34.51 -12.18 17.99
C VAL A 30 33.00 -12.36 18.17
N THR A 31 32.53 -12.82 19.33
CA THR A 31 31.12 -13.21 19.52
C THR A 31 30.21 -12.03 19.83
N GLU A 32 30.63 -11.10 20.68
CA GLU A 32 29.84 -9.90 20.99
C GLU A 32 29.83 -8.92 19.80
N ASP A 33 30.96 -8.76 19.10
CA ASP A 33 31.04 -7.92 17.91
C ASP A 33 30.21 -8.50 16.76
N LEU A 34 30.21 -9.83 16.57
CA LEU A 34 29.36 -10.47 15.56
C LEU A 34 27.88 -10.34 15.90
N LEU A 35 27.49 -10.49 17.18
CA LEU A 35 26.11 -10.29 17.62
C LEU A 35 25.66 -8.84 17.40
N HIS A 36 26.51 -7.87 17.76
CA HIS A 36 26.26 -6.45 17.49
C HIS A 36 26.21 -6.12 16.00
N MET A 37 27.03 -6.78 15.18
CA MET A 37 27.04 -6.57 13.73
C MET A 37 25.80 -7.19 13.07
N ILE A 38 25.35 -8.38 13.49
CA ILE A 38 24.10 -9.00 13.03
C ILE A 38 22.89 -8.17 13.44
N MET A 39 22.86 -7.66 14.67
CA MET A 39 21.79 -6.78 15.17
C MET A 39 21.75 -5.44 14.42
N ARG A 40 22.89 -4.95 13.91
CA ARG A 40 22.97 -3.73 13.08
C ARG A 40 22.81 -3.99 11.58
N ALA A 41 23.02 -5.22 11.11
CA ALA A 41 22.92 -5.62 9.71
C ALA A 41 21.57 -6.24 9.34
N GLY A 42 20.73 -6.58 10.32
CA GLY A 42 19.35 -6.98 10.10
C GLY A 42 18.52 -5.87 9.45
N PRO A 43 17.48 -6.21 8.66
CA PRO A 43 16.55 -5.21 8.14
C PRO A 43 15.92 -4.44 9.30
N THR A 44 15.86 -3.12 9.16
CA THR A 44 15.15 -2.30 10.14
C THR A 44 13.64 -2.54 10.02
N LEU A 45 12.87 -2.25 11.08
CA LEU A 45 11.41 -2.27 11.02
C LEU A 45 10.88 -1.46 9.81
N LYS A 46 11.54 -0.35 9.49
CA LYS A 46 11.23 0.47 8.31
C LYS A 46 11.45 -0.31 7.01
N ASP A 47 12.58 -1.00 6.88
CA ASP A 47 12.88 -1.81 5.67
C ASP A 47 11.89 -2.96 5.49
N ASP A 48 11.46 -3.58 6.59
CA ASP A 48 10.48 -4.66 6.55
C ASP A 48 9.07 -4.18 6.20
N LEU A 49 8.67 -3.00 6.68
CA LEU A 49 7.42 -2.38 6.29
C LEU A 49 7.43 -1.98 4.81
N GLU A 50 8.50 -1.36 4.33
CA GLU A 50 8.66 -0.95 2.91
C GLU A 50 8.70 -2.15 1.94
N ARG A 51 8.97 -3.37 2.44
CA ARG A 51 8.88 -4.61 1.64
C ARG A 51 7.44 -5.07 1.38
N ARG A 52 6.48 -4.56 2.15
CA ARG A 52 5.04 -4.87 2.07
C ARG A 52 4.24 -3.57 1.85
N PRO A 53 4.21 -3.06 0.61
CA PRO A 53 3.48 -1.86 0.26
C PRO A 53 2.05 -1.92 0.79
N THR A 54 1.64 -0.88 1.49
CA THR A 54 0.37 -0.82 2.21
C THR A 54 -0.10 0.62 2.24
N PHE A 55 -1.38 0.84 1.99
CA PHE A 55 -1.98 2.16 2.14
C PHE A 55 -3.38 2.06 2.75
N PHE A 56 -3.76 3.15 3.42
CA PHE A 56 -5.11 3.42 3.88
C PHE A 56 -5.37 4.92 3.70
N SER A 57 -6.44 5.24 2.99
CA SER A 57 -6.88 6.61 2.80
C SER A 57 -8.39 6.72 3.02
N SER A 58 -8.81 7.86 3.53
CA SER A 58 -10.22 8.21 3.74
C SER A 58 -10.57 9.51 3.03
N LEU A 59 -11.86 9.75 2.80
CA LEU A 59 -12.35 10.98 2.18
C LEU A 59 -12.75 11.99 3.26
N LYS A 60 -12.04 13.11 3.39
CA LYS A 60 -12.35 14.18 4.37
C LYS A 60 -13.60 14.95 3.98
N THR A 61 -13.68 15.39 2.73
CA THR A 61 -14.77 16.24 2.24
C THR A 61 -15.57 15.50 1.19
N SER A 62 -16.90 15.60 1.25
CA SER A 62 -17.76 14.94 0.27
C SER A 62 -17.39 15.34 -1.15
N GLN A 63 -17.32 14.35 -2.04
CA GLN A 63 -16.91 14.55 -3.43
C GLN A 63 -18.12 14.35 -4.35
N THR A 64 -18.39 15.34 -5.19
CA THR A 64 -19.39 15.21 -6.26
C THR A 64 -18.72 14.57 -7.47
N LEU A 65 -19.31 13.49 -7.98
CA LEU A 65 -18.93 12.80 -9.21
C LEU A 65 -20.01 13.09 -10.25
N SER A 66 -19.65 13.69 -11.37
CA SER A 66 -20.60 14.09 -12.42
C SER A 66 -20.28 13.51 -13.78
N ASN A 67 -19.10 12.89 -13.94
CA ASN A 67 -18.67 12.23 -15.17
C ASN A 67 -18.32 10.77 -14.90
N ILE A 68 -18.57 9.89 -15.88
CA ILE A 68 -18.15 8.48 -15.81
C ILE A 68 -16.62 8.33 -15.70
N LYS A 69 -15.85 9.37 -16.04
CA LYS A 69 -14.39 9.39 -15.91
C LYS A 69 -13.89 9.82 -14.53
N ASP A 70 -14.77 10.29 -13.65
CA ASP A 70 -14.35 10.82 -12.35
C ASP A 70 -13.77 9.70 -11.47
N ILE A 71 -12.64 10.02 -10.84
CA ILE A 71 -11.95 9.16 -9.87
C ILE A 71 -12.25 9.69 -8.47
N VAL A 72 -12.55 8.78 -7.55
CA VAL A 72 -12.73 9.12 -6.14
C VAL A 72 -11.35 9.36 -5.52
N LYS A 73 -11.14 10.57 -5.03
CA LYS A 73 -9.85 11.03 -4.48
C LYS A 73 -9.93 11.00 -2.96
N PHE A 74 -9.51 9.88 -2.36
CA PHE A 74 -9.42 9.78 -0.91
C PHE A 74 -8.21 10.60 -0.46
N ASP A 75 -8.48 11.79 0.05
CA ASP A 75 -7.54 12.90 0.23
C ASP A 75 -6.84 12.91 1.61
N ASP A 76 -7.08 11.89 2.43
CA ASP A 76 -6.49 11.72 3.76
C ASP A 76 -5.83 10.36 3.92
N ALA A 77 -4.64 10.24 3.31
CA ALA A 77 -3.81 9.05 3.41
C ALA A 77 -3.17 8.97 4.81
N LYS A 78 -3.67 8.08 5.66
CA LYS A 78 -3.11 7.81 7.00
C LYS A 78 -1.93 6.85 6.95
N ILE A 79 -1.96 5.92 5.99
CA ILE A 79 -0.88 4.95 5.74
C ILE A 79 -0.55 5.01 4.25
N ASN A 80 0.73 5.10 3.92
CA ASN A 80 1.22 5.03 2.54
C ASN A 80 2.66 4.47 2.49
N ILE A 81 2.85 3.29 3.07
CA ILE A 81 4.12 2.58 3.13
C ILE A 81 4.43 2.01 1.74
N GLY A 82 5.66 2.19 1.25
CA GLY A 82 6.02 1.85 -0.13
C GLY A 82 5.61 2.91 -1.17
N GLY A 83 4.93 3.98 -0.75
CA GLY A 83 4.62 5.15 -1.60
C GLY A 83 3.76 4.85 -2.82
N GLY A 84 2.92 3.81 -2.78
CA GLY A 84 2.12 3.40 -3.94
C GLY A 84 0.86 4.23 -4.17
N TYR A 85 0.29 4.85 -3.13
CA TYR A 85 -0.94 5.63 -3.25
C TYR A 85 -0.66 7.13 -3.44
N ASP A 86 -1.33 7.75 -4.41
CA ASP A 86 -1.33 9.19 -4.61
C ASP A 86 -2.71 9.76 -4.29
N SER A 87 -2.81 10.50 -3.18
CA SER A 87 -4.06 11.09 -2.69
C SER A 87 -4.57 12.25 -3.56
N THR A 88 -3.72 12.85 -4.40
CA THR A 88 -4.13 13.93 -5.30
C THR A 88 -4.86 13.41 -6.54
N THR A 89 -4.53 12.19 -6.98
CA THR A 89 -5.15 11.52 -8.13
C THR A 89 -6.15 10.45 -7.72
N GLY A 90 -6.06 9.90 -6.51
CA GLY A 90 -6.87 8.77 -6.05
C GLY A 90 -6.36 7.40 -6.54
N ILE A 91 -5.16 7.35 -7.12
CA ILE A 91 -4.62 6.19 -7.83
C ILE A 91 -3.56 5.50 -6.98
N TYR A 92 -3.70 4.18 -6.84
CA TYR A 92 -2.63 3.30 -6.37
C TYR A 92 -1.82 2.79 -7.57
N THR A 93 -0.50 2.97 -7.56
CA THR A 93 0.44 2.40 -8.54
C THR A 93 1.29 1.36 -7.84
N ALA A 94 1.23 0.11 -8.31
CA ALA A 94 1.92 -1.00 -7.67
C ALA A 94 3.45 -0.80 -7.71
N PRO A 95 4.13 -0.72 -6.55
CA PRO A 95 5.59 -0.57 -6.51
C PRO A 95 6.32 -1.92 -6.57
N ARG A 96 5.59 -3.04 -6.50
CA ARG A 96 6.10 -4.42 -6.52
C ARG A 96 5.14 -5.34 -7.28
N ASN A 97 5.67 -6.38 -7.88
CA ASN A 97 4.87 -7.50 -8.36
C ASN A 97 4.28 -8.29 -7.18
N GLY A 98 3.06 -8.81 -7.35
CA GLY A 98 2.46 -9.75 -6.42
C GLY A 98 0.94 -9.70 -6.41
N ILE A 99 0.34 -10.41 -5.47
CA ILE A 99 -1.10 -10.43 -5.20
C ILE A 99 -1.39 -9.39 -4.13
N TYR A 100 -2.29 -8.47 -4.42
CA TYR A 100 -2.73 -7.41 -3.52
C TYR A 100 -4.17 -7.64 -3.10
N ILE A 101 -4.49 -7.27 -1.85
CA ILE A 101 -5.86 -7.13 -1.39
C ILE A 101 -6.21 -5.65 -1.41
N PHE A 102 -7.35 -5.31 -2.01
CA PHE A 102 -7.95 -3.99 -1.94
C PHE A 102 -9.32 -4.07 -1.27
N SER A 103 -9.63 -3.06 -0.46
CA SER A 103 -10.94 -2.85 0.14
C SER A 103 -11.34 -1.40 -0.04
N CYS A 104 -12.55 -1.18 -0.57
CA CYS A 104 -13.13 0.15 -0.71
C CYS A 104 -14.54 0.15 -0.14
N THR A 105 -14.81 1.12 0.73
CA THR A 105 -16.15 1.45 1.21
C THR A 105 -16.54 2.82 0.67
N ILE A 106 -17.72 2.89 0.05
CA ILE A 106 -18.34 4.14 -0.39
C ILE A 106 -19.67 4.28 0.34
N MET A 107 -19.87 5.42 0.97
CA MET A 107 -21.16 5.84 1.50
C MET A 107 -21.74 6.94 0.61
N ALA A 108 -23.02 6.81 0.24
CA ALA A 108 -23.80 7.86 -0.38
C ALA A 108 -24.32 8.84 0.69
N THR A 109 -24.56 10.10 0.31
CA THR A 109 -25.13 11.11 1.22
C THR A 109 -26.48 11.64 0.74
N GLY A 110 -27.26 12.22 1.66
CA GLY A 110 -28.48 12.96 1.34
C GLY A 110 -29.61 12.13 0.72
N GLY A 111 -29.68 10.83 1.02
CA GLY A 111 -30.66 9.94 0.39
C GLY A 111 -30.35 9.64 -1.08
N GLY A 112 -29.14 9.92 -1.54
CA GLY A 112 -28.64 9.60 -2.87
C GLY A 112 -28.10 8.16 -2.98
N GLU A 113 -27.60 7.84 -4.16
CA GLU A 113 -26.93 6.57 -4.46
C GLU A 113 -25.58 6.84 -5.12
N VAL A 114 -24.65 5.88 -5.06
CA VAL A 114 -23.37 5.98 -5.75
C VAL A 114 -23.06 4.68 -6.48
N HIS A 115 -22.84 4.78 -7.77
CA HIS A 115 -22.37 3.70 -8.63
C HIS A 115 -20.88 3.87 -8.89
N PHE A 116 -20.10 2.89 -8.46
CA PHE A 116 -18.65 2.96 -8.60
C PHE A 116 -18.08 1.63 -9.09
N GLN A 117 -16.81 1.67 -9.45
CA GLN A 117 -16.06 0.49 -9.82
C GLN A 117 -14.61 0.63 -9.38
N LEU A 118 -14.03 -0.49 -8.99
CA LEU A 118 -12.60 -0.65 -8.88
C LEU A 118 -12.06 -1.01 -10.27
N ASN A 119 -11.09 -0.24 -10.73
CA ASN A 119 -10.40 -0.46 -11.99
C ASN A 119 -9.00 -1.04 -11.77
N LYS A 120 -8.56 -1.90 -12.70
CA LYS A 120 -7.16 -2.25 -12.93
C LYS A 120 -6.78 -1.76 -14.33
N ASN A 121 -5.77 -0.90 -14.46
CA ASN A 121 -5.29 -0.36 -15.75
C ASN A 121 -6.43 0.09 -16.68
N ASP A 122 -7.32 0.95 -16.16
CA ASP A 122 -8.49 1.50 -16.87
C ASP A 122 -9.62 0.51 -17.22
N GLN A 123 -9.45 -0.78 -16.92
CA GLN A 123 -10.48 -1.80 -17.09
C GLN A 123 -11.25 -2.03 -15.79
N LEU A 124 -12.56 -2.22 -15.91
CA LEU A 124 -13.42 -2.63 -14.80
C LEU A 124 -12.92 -3.96 -14.22
N TYR A 125 -12.64 -3.98 -12.92
CA TYR A 125 -12.30 -5.19 -12.18
C TYR A 125 -13.49 -5.67 -11.33
N THR A 126 -14.04 -4.79 -10.48
CA THR A 126 -15.19 -5.07 -9.62
C THR A 126 -16.11 -3.86 -9.54
N GLY A 127 -17.43 -4.07 -9.59
CA GLY A 127 -18.43 -3.01 -9.44
C GLY A 127 -18.94 -2.88 -8.01
N GLY A 128 -19.37 -1.67 -7.63
CA GLY A 128 -20.02 -1.36 -6.36
C GLY A 128 -21.23 -0.45 -6.57
N TYR A 129 -22.21 -0.59 -5.67
CA TYR A 129 -23.44 0.20 -5.67
C TYR A 129 -23.84 0.49 -4.22
N ALA A 130 -23.66 1.75 -3.80
CA ALA A 130 -24.22 2.25 -2.55
C ALA A 130 -25.66 2.68 -2.81
N ALA A 131 -26.61 1.90 -2.29
CA ALA A 131 -28.03 2.05 -2.59
C ALA A 131 -28.63 3.32 -2.02
N LYS A 132 -29.71 3.78 -2.69
CA LYS A 132 -30.46 4.97 -2.30
C LYS A 132 -31.03 4.86 -0.88
N SER A 133 -30.38 5.50 0.09
CA SER A 133 -30.85 5.60 1.47
C SER A 133 -30.10 6.71 2.21
N ASN A 134 -30.54 7.07 3.42
CA ASN A 134 -29.94 8.18 4.19
C ASN A 134 -28.43 7.99 4.44
N HIS A 135 -27.99 6.74 4.62
CA HIS A 135 -26.59 6.37 4.88
C HIS A 135 -26.21 5.09 4.13
N GLY A 136 -26.64 4.98 2.87
CA GLY A 136 -26.39 3.80 2.06
C GLY A 136 -24.91 3.62 1.83
N SER A 137 -24.36 2.49 2.24
CA SER A 137 -22.94 2.18 2.07
C SER A 137 -22.74 0.85 1.40
N GLN A 138 -21.69 0.75 0.60
CA GLN A 138 -21.27 -0.52 0.01
C GLN A 138 -19.76 -0.69 0.12
N THR A 139 -19.34 -1.91 0.45
CA THR A 139 -17.94 -2.31 0.49
C THR A 139 -17.66 -3.32 -0.61
N VAL A 140 -16.59 -3.09 -1.37
CA VAL A 140 -16.05 -4.04 -2.35
C VAL A 140 -14.66 -4.49 -1.89
N ASN A 141 -14.43 -5.80 -1.93
CA ASN A 141 -13.13 -6.41 -1.66
C ASN A 141 -12.63 -7.12 -2.90
N SER A 142 -11.34 -7.07 -3.20
CA SER A 142 -10.77 -7.71 -4.39
C SER A 142 -9.34 -8.15 -4.16
N LEU A 143 -9.03 -9.38 -4.59
CA LEU A 143 -7.66 -9.87 -4.74
C LEU A 143 -7.23 -9.64 -6.18
N ILE A 144 -6.10 -8.97 -6.39
CA ILE A 144 -5.63 -8.56 -7.72
C ILE A 144 -4.15 -8.87 -7.85
N GLU A 145 -3.80 -9.66 -8.87
CA GLU A 145 -2.42 -9.78 -9.29
C GLU A 145 -1.99 -8.50 -10.01
N LEU A 146 -0.93 -7.86 -9.52
CA LEU A 146 -0.38 -6.64 -10.09
C LEU A 146 1.10 -6.83 -10.44
N ARG A 147 1.49 -6.21 -11.55
CA ARG A 147 2.90 -5.97 -11.90
C ARG A 147 3.28 -4.56 -11.47
N THR A 148 4.57 -4.33 -11.25
CA THR A 148 5.09 -2.99 -10.99
C THR A 148 4.62 -2.02 -12.07
N GLY A 149 4.01 -0.91 -11.67
CA GLY A 149 3.44 0.10 -12.57
C GLY A 149 1.95 -0.09 -12.88
N ASP A 150 1.34 -1.24 -12.57
CA ASP A 150 -0.10 -1.42 -12.70
C ASP A 150 -0.84 -0.44 -11.77
N LYS A 151 -1.97 0.07 -12.23
CA LYS A 151 -2.78 1.08 -11.55
C LYS A 151 -4.09 0.51 -11.06
N VAL A 152 -4.45 0.83 -9.82
CA VAL A 152 -5.74 0.50 -9.21
C VAL A 152 -6.38 1.73 -8.62
N TYR A 153 -7.65 1.97 -8.93
CA TYR A 153 -8.37 3.15 -8.44
C TYR A 153 -9.88 2.96 -8.48
N ILE A 154 -10.59 3.81 -7.75
CA ILE A 154 -12.07 3.82 -7.68
C ILE A 154 -12.61 4.88 -8.62
N LYS A 155 -13.50 4.48 -9.51
CA LYS A 155 -14.03 5.31 -10.59
C LYS A 155 -15.55 5.33 -10.53
N HIS A 156 -16.12 6.48 -10.87
CA HIS A 156 -17.55 6.62 -11.07
C HIS A 156 -18.02 5.77 -12.26
N ARG A 157 -19.25 5.24 -12.20
CA ARG A 157 -19.78 4.33 -13.22
C ARG A 157 -20.95 4.90 -14.02
N THR A 158 -21.39 6.13 -13.73
CA THR A 158 -22.52 6.76 -14.43
C THR A 158 -22.17 8.16 -14.92
N SER A 159 -23.06 8.76 -15.71
CA SER A 159 -23.00 10.18 -16.08
C SER A 159 -23.91 11.06 -15.20
N LEU A 160 -24.58 10.48 -14.21
CA LEU A 160 -25.46 11.22 -13.30
C LEU A 160 -24.64 11.81 -12.16
N SER A 161 -25.00 13.00 -11.68
CA SER A 161 -24.32 13.59 -10.53
C SER A 161 -24.64 12.80 -9.26
N GLN A 162 -23.61 12.24 -8.63
CA GLN A 162 -23.69 11.46 -7.40
C GLN A 162 -22.67 11.99 -6.39
N ILE A 163 -22.97 11.89 -5.10
CA ILE A 163 -22.12 12.45 -4.04
C ILE A 163 -21.60 11.32 -3.15
N VAL A 164 -20.28 11.15 -3.13
CA VAL A 164 -19.57 10.30 -2.19
C VAL A 164 -19.45 11.05 -0.87
N HIS A 165 -19.93 10.43 0.21
CA HIS A 165 -19.92 11.01 1.54
C HIS A 165 -18.47 11.10 2.08
N GLY A 166 -18.07 12.32 2.45
CA GLY A 166 -16.81 12.60 3.14
C GLY A 166 -16.89 12.28 4.63
N SER A 167 -16.28 13.11 5.48
CA SER A 167 -16.20 12.91 6.94
C SER A 167 -15.66 11.54 7.35
N HIS A 168 -14.74 11.00 6.53
CA HIS A 168 -14.09 9.70 6.72
C HIS A 168 -15.01 8.46 6.61
N TYR A 169 -16.27 8.62 6.17
CA TYR A 169 -17.19 7.49 5.97
C TYR A 169 -16.86 6.64 4.74
N SER A 170 -16.20 7.23 3.75
CA SER A 170 -15.72 6.54 2.56
C SER A 170 -14.21 6.32 2.65
N THR A 171 -13.78 5.08 2.40
CA THR A 171 -12.38 4.65 2.58
C THR A 171 -11.90 3.81 1.40
N PHE A 172 -10.58 3.85 1.18
CA PHE A 172 -9.90 2.97 0.24
C PHE A 172 -8.55 2.54 0.81
N SER A 173 -8.30 1.25 0.75
CA SER A 173 -7.11 0.64 1.32
C SER A 173 -6.64 -0.52 0.47
N GLY A 174 -5.37 -0.86 0.63
CA GLY A 174 -4.84 -2.09 0.07
C GLY A 174 -3.44 -2.38 0.54
N TYR A 175 -3.06 -3.65 0.42
CA TYR A 175 -1.76 -4.15 0.85
C TYR A 175 -1.30 -5.34 0.02
N LEU A 176 0.02 -5.49 -0.08
CA LEU A 176 0.65 -6.67 -0.70
C LEU A 176 0.46 -7.89 0.20
N LEU A 177 -0.27 -8.89 -0.29
CA LEU A 177 -0.49 -10.16 0.40
C LEU A 177 0.70 -11.12 0.19
N SER A 178 1.06 -11.35 -1.07
CA SER A 178 2.12 -12.30 -1.44
C SER A 178 2.83 -11.87 -2.71
N LYS A 179 4.08 -12.32 -2.88
CA LYS A 179 4.91 -12.10 -4.07
C LYS A 179 4.99 -13.37 -4.89
#